data_AF-X1CRG3-F1
#
_entry.id   AF-X1CRG3-F1
#
_cell.length_a   1.000
_cell.length_b   1.000
_cell.length_c   1.000
_cell.angle_alpha   90.00
_cell.angle_beta   90.00
_cell.angle_gamma   90.00
#
_symmetry.space_group_name_H-M   'P 1'
#
loop_
_entity.id
_entity.type
_entity.pdbx_description
1 polymer ?
#
loop_
_entity_poly.entity_id
_entity_poly.type
_entity_poly.pdbx_seq_one_letter_code
_entity_poly.pdbx_strand_id
1 'polypeptide(L)' 'HVSDVRIVLGGVAPGPYRAVKAEETLRGETITESVAEKAVKASVSEAMPLSKNGYKIPIIEALVKRALLE' A
#
# COMPACT_ATOMS: atom_id res chain seq x y z
N HIS A 1 -14.36 -6.34 -9.29
CA HIS A 1 -14.24 -4.89 -9.54
C HIS A 1 -14.40 -4.10 -8.26
N VAL A 2 -13.40 -3.30 -7.91
CA VAL A 2 -13.39 -2.45 -6.71
C VAL A 2 -14.12 -1.13 -7.00
N SER A 3 -15.25 -0.91 -6.35
CA SER A 3 -16.07 0.30 -6.50
C SER A 3 -15.58 1.46 -5.62
N ASP A 4 -15.19 1.18 -4.38
CA ASP A 4 -14.51 2.11 -3.49
C ASP A 4 -13.45 1.40 -2.65
N VAL A 5 -12.39 2.11 -2.30
CA VAL A 5 -11.25 1.58 -1.55
C VAL A 5 -10.56 2.69 -0.77
N ARG A 6 -10.16 2.38 0.47
CA ARG A 6 -9.34 3.24 1.32
C ARG A 6 -8.23 2.43 1.96
N ILE A 7 -6.98 2.83 1.77
CA ILE A 7 -5.80 2.17 2.34
C ILE A 7 -5.09 3.15 3.27
N VAL A 8 -5.07 2.81 4.56
CA VAL A 8 -4.42 3.63 5.59
C VAL A 8 -3.33 2.80 6.27
N LEU A 9 -2.12 3.36 6.32
CA LEU A 9 -0.94 2.76 6.92
C LEU A 9 -0.66 3.41 8.28
N GLY A 10 -0.51 2.58 9.32
CA GLY A 10 -0.13 3.00 10.67
C GLY A 10 1.38 2.83 10.92
N GLY A 11 1.98 3.73 11.71
CA GLY A 11 3.39 3.60 12.14
C GLY A 11 4.45 3.92 11.08
N VAL A 12 4.02 4.52 9.95
CA VAL A 12 4.87 4.90 8.80
C VAL A 12 5.08 6.41 8.68
N ALA A 13 4.31 7.21 9.41
CA ALA A 13 4.35 8.67 9.46
C ALA A 13 3.95 9.17 10.88
N PRO A 14 4.09 10.46 11.21
CA PRO A 14 3.65 11.02 12.50
C PRO A 14 2.15 10.84 12.80
N GLY A 15 1.34 10.66 11.75
CA GLY A 15 -0.09 10.34 11.83
C GLY A 15 -0.48 9.22 10.85
N PRO A 16 -1.77 8.90 10.72
CA PRO A 16 -2.25 7.93 9.75
C PRO A 16 -1.87 8.38 8.34
N TYR A 17 -1.23 7.51 7.58
CA TYR A 17 -0.86 7.79 6.19
C TYR A 17 -1.83 7.13 5.24
N ARG A 18 -2.48 7.90 4.36
CA ARG A 18 -3.39 7.35 3.35
C ARG A 18 -2.62 7.09 2.06
N ALA A 19 -2.57 5.84 1.62
CA ALA A 19 -1.85 5.40 0.43
C ALA A 19 -2.68 5.61 -0.84
N VAL A 20 -2.95 6.86 -1.20
CA VAL A 20 -3.87 7.25 -2.30
C VAL A 20 -3.46 6.62 -3.64
N LYS A 21 -2.17 6.55 -3.97
CA LYS A 21 -1.70 5.92 -5.23
C LYS A 21 -2.04 4.43 -5.31
N ALA A 22 -2.04 3.73 -4.17
CA ALA A 22 -2.46 2.33 -4.12
C ALA A 22 -3.97 2.21 -4.33
N GLU A 23 -4.76 3.11 -3.74
CA GLU A 23 -6.21 3.18 -3.95
C GLU A 23 -6.56 3.42 -5.42
N GLU A 24 -5.88 4.35 -6.07
CA GLU A 24 -6.04 4.66 -7.50
C GLU A 24 -5.71 3.45 -8.38
N THR A 25 -4.67 2.70 -8.03
CA THR A 25 -4.28 1.48 -8.75
C THR A 25 -5.35 0.38 -8.68
N LEU A 26 -6.16 0.36 -7.62
CA LEU A 26 -7.17 -0.66 -7.39
C LEU A 26 -8.55 -0.28 -7.93
N ARG A 27 -8.86 1.02 -8.03
CA ARG A 27 -10.20 1.49 -8.39
C ARG A 27 -10.61 0.99 -9.78
N GLY A 28 -11.76 0.33 -9.86
CA GLY A 28 -12.27 -0.27 -11.10
C GLY A 28 -11.66 -1.62 -11.46
N GLU A 29 -10.52 -1.98 -10.89
CA GLU A 29 -9.84 -3.25 -11.17
C GLU A 29 -10.48 -4.43 -10.42
N THR A 30 -10.25 -5.64 -10.91
CA THR A 30 -10.48 -6.87 -10.14
C THR A 30 -9.21 -7.24 -9.42
N ILE A 31 -9.30 -7.43 -8.09
CA ILE A 31 -8.15 -7.80 -7.27
C ILE A 31 -7.66 -9.18 -7.72
N THR A 32 -6.44 -9.19 -8.24
CA THR A 32 -5.68 -10.37 -8.63
C THR A 32 -4.28 -10.22 -8.07
N GLU A 33 -3.49 -11.30 -8.06
CA GLU A 33 -2.10 -11.26 -7.63
C GLU A 33 -1.31 -10.11 -8.29
N SER A 34 -1.44 -9.97 -9.61
CA SER A 34 -0.76 -8.94 -10.39
C SER A 34 -1.21 -7.52 -10.03
N VAL A 35 -2.52 -7.32 -9.82
CA VAL A 35 -3.08 -6.03 -9.43
C VAL A 35 -2.66 -5.67 -8.01
N ALA A 36 -2.67 -6.64 -7.09
CA ALA A 36 -2.20 -6.45 -5.72
C ALA A 36 -0.72 -6.04 -5.70
N GLU A 37 0.14 -6.68 -6.49
CA GLU A 37 1.56 -6.30 -6.59
C GLU A 37 1.78 -4.86 -7.08
N LYS A 38 0.96 -4.38 -8.03
CA LYS A 38 1.01 -2.97 -8.47
C LYS A 38 0.60 -2.04 -7.34
N ALA A 39 -0.49 -2.34 -6.65
CA ALA A 39 -0.99 -1.53 -5.54
C ALA A 39 0.00 -1.49 -4.36
N VAL A 40 0.66 -2.61 -4.08
CA VAL A 40 1.73 -2.73 -3.07
C VAL A 40 2.87 -1.77 -3.37
N LYS A 41 3.42 -1.80 -4.58
CA LYS A 41 4.49 -0.86 -4.98
C LYS A 41 4.03 0.59 -4.93
N ALA A 42 2.80 0.86 -5.34
CA ALA A 42 2.22 2.20 -5.28
C ALA A 42 2.08 2.69 -3.82
N SER A 43 1.80 1.81 -2.87
CA SER A 43 1.59 2.16 -1.45
C SER A 43 2.81 2.75 -0.75
N VAL A 44 4.02 2.40 -1.23
CA VAL A 44 5.31 2.88 -0.69
C VAL A 44 6.08 3.76 -1.69
N SER A 45 5.50 4.09 -2.85
CA SER A 45 6.18 4.80 -3.93
C SER A 45 6.67 6.21 -3.55
N GLU A 46 6.08 6.82 -2.53
CA GLU A 46 6.45 8.15 -2.02
C GLU A 46 7.17 8.08 -0.67
N ALA A 47 7.53 6.89 -0.22
CA ALA A 47 8.19 6.72 1.06
C ALA A 47 9.60 7.33 1.04
N MET A 48 9.88 8.17 2.04
CA MET A 48 11.19 8.74 2.29
C MET A 48 11.74 8.17 3.60
N PRO A 49 12.37 6.97 3.57
CA PRO A 49 12.90 6.37 4.78
C PRO A 49 14.05 7.20 5.36
N LEU A 50 14.09 7.23 6.69
CA LEU A 50 15.21 7.75 7.48
C LEU A 50 16.25 6.63 7.71
N SER A 51 17.42 7.01 8.20
CA SER A 51 18.58 6.12 8.39
C SER A 51 18.30 4.84 9.17
N LYS A 52 17.31 4.84 10.08
CA LYS A 52 16.99 3.70 10.96
C LYS A 52 15.65 3.03 10.68
N ASN A 53 14.93 3.38 9.61
CA ASN A 53 13.58 2.83 9.38
C ASN A 53 13.33 2.29 7.96
N GLY A 54 14.35 2.24 7.10
CA GLY A 54 14.22 1.67 5.74
C GLY A 54 13.71 0.22 5.71
N TYR A 55 13.98 -0.56 6.76
CA TYR A 55 13.46 -1.92 6.91
C TYR A 55 11.92 -1.99 6.93
N LYS A 56 11.22 -0.87 7.23
CA LYS A 56 9.76 -0.84 7.25
C LYS A 56 9.15 -0.97 5.85
N ILE A 57 9.86 -0.57 4.80
CA ILE A 57 9.34 -0.61 3.42
C ILE A 57 8.89 -2.04 3.03
N PRO A 58 9.75 -3.07 3.05
CA PRO A 58 9.33 -4.42 2.70
C PRO A 58 8.26 -5.01 3.64
N ILE A 59 8.23 -4.57 4.91
CA ILE A 59 7.19 -4.98 5.86
C ILE A 59 5.83 -4.42 5.43
N ILE A 60 5.78 -3.13 5.11
CA ILE A 60 4.55 -2.47 4.62
C ILE A 60 4.08 -3.14 3.34
N GLU A 61 4.99 -3.39 2.40
CA GLU A 61 4.65 -4.06 1.14
C GLU A 61 4.00 -5.43 1.37
N ALA A 62 4.58 -6.26 2.25
CA ALA A 62 4.04 -7.56 2.59
C ALA A 62 2.66 -7.48 3.27
N LEU A 63 2.49 -6.52 4.19
CA LEU A 63 1.22 -6.31 4.89
C LEU A 63 0.10 -5.81 3.96
N VAL A 64 0.41 -4.88 3.05
CA VAL A 64 -0.54 -4.42 2.04
C VAL A 64 -0.90 -5.57 1.09
N LYS A 65 0.07 -6.35 0.62
CA LYS A 65 -0.18 -7.50 -0.25
C LYS A 65 -1.12 -8.49 0.40
N ARG A 66 -0.84 -8.84 1.66
CA ARG A 66 -1.67 -9.75 2.46
C ARG A 66 -3.09 -9.21 2.64
N ALA A 67 -3.23 -7.94 3.04
CA ALA A 67 -4.54 -7.34 3.27
C ALA A 67 -5.40 -7.22 2.00
N LEU A 68 -4.79 -7.21 0.81
CA LEU A 68 -5.52 -7.19 -0.46
C LEU A 68 -5.96 -8.58 -0.93
N LEU A 69 -5.25 -9.64 -0.53
CA LEU A 69 -5.47 -11.01 -1.05
C LEU A 69 -6.18 -11.94 -0.07
N GLU A 70 -6.37 -11.52 1.19
CA GLU A 70 -7.28 -12.16 2.15
C GLU A 70 -8.74 -11.78 1.87
#